data_AF-A0A6N2KQN4-F1
#
_entry.id   AF-A0A6N2KQN4-F1
#
_cell.length_a   1.000
_cell.length_b   1.000
_cell.length_c   1.000
_cell.angle_alpha   90.00
_cell.angle_beta   90.00
_cell.angle_gamma   90.00
#
_symmetry.space_group_name_H-M   'P 1'
#
loop_
_entity.id
_entity.type
_entity.pdbx_description
1 polymer ?
#
loop_
_entity_poly.entity_id
_entity_poly.type
_entity_poly.pdbx_seq_one_letter_code
_entity_poly.pdbx_strand_id
1 'polypeptide(L)'
;KNDVTDTFISLQSHIRVLESTQDNISALLMGLEYLINISYVDDTEVCLDYWNSLVLELFELHNNLDNPAVTVNMMGLQIMRETLIYLSHLDHEDTEKQENRFLVMVIRDLLNLCEITKGKDNKAVIASNIMHVFYEIDSWKLKVGESEPFVSELLSGLPTTVADLEPHQIHTFYESVGHMIQAESDLQKRDEYMQRLMDLPYQQWVEIIGQAHQSVDFLKDQDVIRTVLNILQTNTSAASSLGTYFLSQISLIFLDMLNVYRMYSELISSSIAEGGPYASKTSYVKLLRSVKRETLKLIETFLDKAEDQPQIGKQFVPPMMDPVLGDYARNLPDARESEVLSLFATIINKYKAAMIEDVPRIFEAVFQCTLE
;
A
#
# COMPACT_ATOMS: atom_id res chain seq x y z
N LYS A 1 -43.49 -8.87 2.05
CA LYS A 1 -42.48 -8.26 1.16
C LYS A 1 -42.67 -6.75 1.02
N ASN A 2 -43.88 -6.21 0.78
CA ASN A 2 -44.07 -4.75 0.69
C ASN A 2 -44.05 -3.99 2.05
N ASP A 3 -44.36 -4.64 3.17
CA ASP A 3 -44.34 -3.97 4.50
C ASP A 3 -42.94 -3.58 4.97
N VAL A 4 -41.91 -4.40 4.69
CA VAL A 4 -40.55 -4.18 5.20
C VAL A 4 -39.88 -3.02 4.47
N THR A 5 -40.10 -2.89 3.16
CA THR A 5 -39.55 -1.82 2.33
C THR A 5 -40.15 -0.46 2.65
N ASP A 6 -41.47 -0.40 2.89
CA ASP A 6 -42.15 0.84 3.31
C ASP A 6 -41.75 1.27 4.73
N THR A 7 -41.51 0.31 5.62
CA THR A 7 -40.96 0.57 6.97
C THR A 7 -39.54 1.15 6.88
N PHE A 8 -38.73 0.68 5.93
CA PHE A 8 -37.35 1.11 5.73
C PHE A 8 -37.24 2.55 5.20
N ILE A 9 -38.05 2.89 4.20
CA ILE A 9 -38.15 4.26 3.63
C ILE A 9 -38.73 5.23 4.67
N SER A 10 -39.68 4.77 5.49
CA SER A 10 -40.22 5.53 6.62
C SER A 10 -39.15 5.78 7.69
N LEU A 11 -38.32 4.79 8.02
CA LEU A 11 -37.23 4.96 8.98
C LEU A 11 -36.19 5.98 8.49
N GLN A 12 -35.77 5.89 7.22
CA GLN A 12 -34.80 6.82 6.61
C GLN A 12 -35.29 8.27 6.59
N SER A 13 -36.59 8.49 6.40
CA SER A 13 -37.20 9.83 6.40
C SER A 13 -37.50 10.38 7.80
N HIS A 14 -37.55 9.52 8.83
CA HIS A 14 -37.85 9.92 10.21
C HIS A 14 -36.63 9.86 11.17
N ILE A 15 -35.50 9.28 10.77
CA ILE A 15 -34.30 9.12 11.62
C ILE A 15 -33.78 10.47 12.14
N ARG A 16 -33.76 11.49 11.27
CA ARG A 16 -33.36 12.87 11.64
C ARG A 16 -34.27 13.52 12.69
N VAL A 17 -35.53 13.10 12.77
CA VAL A 17 -36.49 13.58 13.78
C VAL A 17 -36.31 12.80 15.09
N LEU A 18 -36.04 11.50 15.00
CA LEU A 18 -35.87 10.60 16.14
C LEU A 18 -34.53 10.83 16.88
N GLU A 19 -33.48 11.23 16.17
CA GLU A 19 -32.14 11.58 16.71
C GLU A 19 -32.13 12.86 17.57
N SER A 20 -33.16 13.70 17.48
CA SER A 20 -33.18 15.02 18.14
C SER A 20 -33.41 14.98 19.65
N THR A 21 -33.84 13.84 20.22
CA THR A 21 -34.29 13.74 21.62
C THR A 21 -33.65 12.54 22.32
N GLN A 22 -32.99 12.77 23.47
CA GLN A 22 -32.23 11.76 24.23
C GLN A 22 -33.06 10.52 24.62
N ASP A 23 -34.37 10.69 24.82
CA ASP A 23 -35.29 9.62 25.23
C ASP A 23 -35.58 8.60 24.11
N ASN A 24 -35.31 8.94 22.85
CA ASN A 24 -35.57 8.06 21.70
C ASN A 24 -34.37 7.16 21.35
N ILE A 25 -33.19 7.41 21.94
CA ILE A 25 -31.94 6.69 21.65
C ILE A 25 -32.11 5.18 21.91
N SER A 26 -32.76 4.80 23.00
CA SER A 26 -33.04 3.39 23.34
C SER A 26 -33.89 2.68 22.28
N ALA A 27 -34.93 3.35 21.77
CA ALA A 27 -35.79 2.80 20.72
C ALA A 27 -35.07 2.75 19.36
N LEU A 28 -34.17 3.71 19.10
CA LEU A 28 -33.35 3.77 17.89
C LEU A 28 -32.34 2.61 17.85
N LEU A 29 -31.66 2.36 18.97
CA LEU A 29 -30.73 1.25 19.14
C LEU A 29 -31.43 -0.10 18.98
N MET A 30 -32.64 -0.24 19.55
CA MET A 30 -33.45 -1.44 19.35
C MET A 30 -33.89 -1.61 17.89
N GLY A 31 -34.21 -0.52 17.19
CA GLY A 31 -34.49 -0.54 15.75
C GLY A 31 -33.29 -0.96 14.91
N LEU A 32 -32.09 -0.45 15.24
CA LEU A 32 -30.83 -0.83 14.59
C LEU A 32 -30.48 -2.30 14.85
N GLU A 33 -30.72 -2.80 16.07
CA GLU A 33 -30.57 -4.21 16.42
C GLU A 33 -31.52 -5.11 15.62
N TYR A 34 -32.76 -4.67 15.37
CA TYR A 34 -33.66 -5.35 14.44
C TYR A 34 -33.16 -5.34 12.99
N LEU A 35 -32.55 -4.25 12.52
CA LEU A 35 -31.99 -4.14 11.17
C LEU A 35 -30.76 -5.04 10.97
N ILE A 36 -29.90 -5.10 11.99
CA ILE A 36 -28.80 -6.05 12.08
C ILE A 36 -29.35 -7.48 12.09
N ASN A 37 -30.44 -7.72 12.81
CA ASN A 37 -31.07 -9.05 12.83
C ASN A 37 -31.67 -9.47 11.48
N ILE A 38 -32.16 -8.51 10.68
CA ILE A 38 -32.68 -8.73 9.33
C ILE A 38 -31.54 -8.94 8.32
N SER A 39 -30.37 -8.33 8.53
CA SER A 39 -29.18 -8.52 7.68
C SER A 39 -28.61 -9.94 7.75
N TYR A 40 -28.93 -10.70 8.81
CA TYR A 40 -28.61 -12.12 8.97
C TYR A 40 -29.46 -13.06 8.11
N VAL A 41 -30.47 -12.57 7.39
CA VAL A 41 -31.26 -13.39 6.45
C VAL A 41 -30.61 -13.29 5.07
N ASP A 42 -30.07 -14.40 4.57
CA ASP A 42 -29.20 -14.55 3.38
C ASP A 42 -29.70 -13.95 2.04
N ASP A 43 -30.90 -13.36 1.99
CA ASP A 43 -31.63 -13.02 0.75
C ASP A 43 -32.16 -11.56 0.66
N THR A 44 -31.63 -10.60 1.43
CA THR A 44 -32.16 -9.21 1.40
C THR A 44 -31.18 -8.16 0.87
N GLU A 45 -31.28 -7.87 -0.44
CA GLU A 45 -30.64 -6.73 -1.15
C GLU A 45 -30.90 -5.37 -0.48
N VAL A 46 -32.00 -5.25 0.27
CA VAL A 46 -32.44 -4.02 0.97
C VAL A 46 -31.45 -3.58 2.06
N CYS A 47 -30.68 -4.51 2.65
CA CYS A 47 -29.69 -4.17 3.67
C CYS A 47 -28.44 -3.53 3.06
N LEU A 48 -28.00 -4.02 1.90
CA LEU A 48 -26.90 -3.44 1.13
C LEU A 48 -27.17 -1.98 0.74
N ASP A 49 -28.40 -1.64 0.35
CA ASP A 49 -28.76 -0.26 -0.02
C ASP A 49 -28.70 0.71 1.17
N TYR A 50 -29.07 0.27 2.37
CA TYR A 50 -28.93 1.06 3.59
C TYR A 50 -27.47 1.34 3.95
N TRP A 51 -26.64 0.31 3.94
CA TRP A 51 -25.23 0.42 4.28
C TRP A 51 -24.45 1.20 3.22
N ASN A 52 -24.80 1.03 1.95
CA ASN A 52 -24.28 1.88 0.87
C ASN A 52 -24.69 3.34 1.06
N SER A 53 -25.93 3.63 1.45
CA SER A 53 -26.38 5.00 1.76
C SER A 53 -25.62 5.60 2.96
N LEU A 54 -25.34 4.80 4.00
CA LEU A 54 -24.58 5.25 5.17
C LEU A 54 -23.12 5.57 4.82
N VAL A 55 -22.48 4.70 4.02
CA VAL A 55 -21.12 4.93 3.51
C VAL A 55 -21.07 6.13 2.57
N LEU A 56 -22.11 6.36 1.76
CA LEU A 56 -22.25 7.54 0.91
C LEU A 56 -22.49 8.83 1.72
N GLU A 57 -23.26 8.79 2.81
CA GLU A 57 -23.43 9.94 3.71
C GLU A 57 -22.13 10.29 4.45
N LEU A 58 -21.36 9.28 4.89
CA LEU A 58 -20.01 9.45 5.43
C LEU A 58 -19.04 10.07 4.40
N PHE A 59 -19.22 9.74 3.11
CA PHE A 59 -18.46 10.30 2.00
C PHE A 59 -18.86 11.76 1.67
N GLU A 60 -20.14 12.11 1.70
CA GLU A 60 -20.62 13.50 1.50
C GLU A 60 -20.23 14.43 2.66
N LEU A 61 -20.13 13.89 3.88
CA LEU A 61 -19.69 14.59 5.10
C LEU A 61 -18.28 15.21 5.01
N HIS A 62 -17.37 14.56 4.29
CA HIS A 62 -15.98 15.01 4.19
C HIS A 62 -15.77 16.09 3.11
N ASN A 63 -16.66 16.16 2.12
CA ASN A 63 -16.54 17.10 0.99
C ASN A 63 -17.08 18.52 1.27
N ASN A 64 -17.64 18.79 2.46
CA ASN A 64 -18.25 20.09 2.80
C ASN A 64 -17.95 20.55 4.24
N LEU A 65 -16.66 20.64 4.58
CA LEU A 65 -16.17 21.08 5.90
C LEU A 65 -16.54 22.52 6.32
N ASP A 66 -17.17 23.33 5.46
CA ASP A 66 -17.47 24.75 5.74
C ASP A 66 -18.95 25.05 6.06
N ASN A 67 -19.82 24.05 6.25
CA ASN A 67 -21.26 24.28 6.48
C ASN A 67 -21.70 24.03 7.95
N PRO A 68 -22.36 24.97 8.64
CA PRO A 68 -22.80 24.82 10.03
C PRO A 68 -23.89 23.74 10.29
N ALA A 69 -24.33 23.00 9.27
CA ALA A 69 -25.17 21.81 9.42
C ALA A 69 -24.39 20.57 9.94
N VAL A 70 -23.05 20.63 9.98
CA VAL A 70 -22.14 19.54 10.40
C VAL A 70 -22.31 19.13 11.88
N THR A 71 -22.88 19.98 12.73
CA THR A 71 -23.10 19.68 14.16
C THR A 71 -24.11 18.55 14.41
N VAL A 72 -25.04 18.31 13.46
CA VAL A 72 -26.06 17.26 13.57
C VAL A 72 -25.54 15.90 13.09
N ASN A 73 -24.56 15.88 12.16
CA ASN A 73 -24.01 14.64 11.60
C ASN A 73 -22.83 14.04 12.40
N MET A 74 -22.37 14.66 13.48
CA MET A 74 -21.47 14.02 14.45
C MET A 74 -22.15 12.87 15.21
N MET A 75 -23.49 12.79 15.19
CA MET A 75 -24.26 11.76 15.87
C MET A 75 -24.13 10.37 15.24
N GLY A 76 -23.86 10.25 13.94
CA GLY A 76 -23.67 8.93 13.28
C GLY A 76 -22.39 8.20 13.74
N LEU A 77 -21.29 8.94 13.89
CA LEU A 77 -20.05 8.43 14.50
C LEU A 77 -20.23 8.16 16.01
N GLN A 78 -21.01 9.00 16.69
CA GLN A 78 -21.38 8.79 18.09
C GLN A 78 -22.17 7.49 18.27
N ILE A 79 -23.09 7.16 17.36
CA ILE A 79 -23.89 5.94 17.37
C ILE A 79 -23.06 4.71 17.00
N MET A 80 -22.12 4.80 16.04
CA MET A 80 -21.13 3.73 15.79
C MET A 80 -20.30 3.45 17.04
N ARG A 81 -19.83 4.51 17.70
CA ARG A 81 -19.11 4.42 18.97
C ARG A 81 -19.98 3.84 20.10
N GLU A 82 -21.25 4.23 20.20
CA GLU A 82 -22.18 3.71 21.21
C GLU A 82 -22.61 2.27 20.93
N THR A 83 -22.69 1.86 19.67
CA THR A 83 -22.97 0.48 19.25
C THR A 83 -21.77 -0.43 19.57
N LEU A 84 -20.55 0.02 19.30
CA LEU A 84 -19.32 -0.68 19.71
C LEU A 84 -19.19 -0.76 21.25
N ILE A 85 -19.60 0.29 21.96
CA ILE A 85 -19.66 0.27 23.44
C ILE A 85 -20.76 -0.67 23.94
N TYR A 86 -21.92 -0.76 23.28
CA TYR A 86 -23.00 -1.66 23.69
C TYR A 86 -22.64 -3.13 23.43
N LEU A 87 -22.04 -3.44 22.28
CA LEU A 87 -21.54 -4.78 21.94
C LEU A 87 -20.46 -5.24 22.91
N SER A 88 -19.59 -4.33 23.39
CA SER A 88 -18.57 -4.63 24.41
C SER A 88 -19.12 -4.99 25.80
N HIS A 89 -20.43 -4.91 26.04
CA HIS A 89 -21.09 -5.27 27.31
C HIS A 89 -21.84 -6.62 27.25
N LEU A 90 -21.83 -7.31 26.10
CA LEU A 90 -22.42 -8.63 25.93
C LEU A 90 -21.35 -9.73 26.06
N ASP A 91 -21.70 -10.82 26.75
CA ASP A 91 -20.79 -11.86 27.26
C ASP A 91 -19.70 -12.35 26.27
N HIS A 92 -18.47 -12.42 26.79
CA HIS A 92 -17.17 -12.33 26.12
C HIS A 92 -16.82 -13.31 24.98
N GLU A 93 -17.54 -14.42 24.75
CA GLU A 93 -17.02 -15.53 23.91
C GLU A 93 -17.70 -15.65 22.52
N ASP A 94 -18.94 -15.20 22.37
CA ASP A 94 -19.64 -15.11 21.06
C ASP A 94 -19.47 -13.73 20.41
N THR A 95 -19.23 -12.69 21.22
CA THR A 95 -19.04 -11.30 20.81
C THR A 95 -17.77 -11.11 19.97
N GLU A 96 -16.65 -11.74 20.35
CA GLU A 96 -15.37 -11.64 19.62
C GLU A 96 -15.45 -12.25 18.20
N LYS A 97 -16.18 -13.36 18.04
CA LYS A 97 -16.38 -14.00 16.73
C LYS A 97 -17.35 -13.23 15.83
N GLN A 98 -18.36 -12.60 16.42
CA GLN A 98 -19.36 -11.81 15.70
C GLN A 98 -18.79 -10.45 15.27
N GLU A 99 -18.01 -9.81 16.13
CA GLU A 99 -17.28 -8.56 15.83
C GLU A 99 -16.19 -8.79 14.78
N ASN A 100 -15.38 -9.85 14.90
CA ASN A 100 -14.39 -10.19 13.87
C ASN A 100 -15.04 -10.48 12.51
N ARG A 101 -16.22 -11.11 12.47
CA ARG A 101 -16.97 -11.31 11.22
C ARG A 101 -17.52 -10.02 10.63
N PHE A 102 -18.04 -9.13 11.48
CA PHE A 102 -18.53 -7.82 11.06
C PHE A 102 -17.40 -6.95 10.50
N LEU A 103 -16.25 -6.94 11.17
CA LEU A 103 -15.05 -6.22 10.73
C LEU A 103 -14.49 -6.78 9.41
N VAL A 104 -14.41 -8.11 9.28
CA VAL A 104 -13.99 -8.75 8.03
C VAL A 104 -14.94 -8.40 6.88
N MET A 105 -16.25 -8.31 7.14
CA MET A 105 -17.24 -7.91 6.15
C MET A 105 -17.07 -6.44 5.73
N VAL A 106 -16.94 -5.53 6.69
CA VAL A 106 -16.71 -4.09 6.43
C VAL A 106 -15.39 -3.86 5.68
N ILE A 107 -14.31 -4.51 6.08
CA ILE A 107 -13.00 -4.41 5.42
C ILE A 107 -13.10 -4.98 4.00
N ARG A 108 -13.71 -6.16 3.81
CA ARG A 108 -13.89 -6.77 2.49
C ARG A 108 -14.69 -5.86 1.56
N ASP A 109 -15.76 -5.24 2.07
CA ASP A 109 -16.63 -4.40 1.26
C ASP A 109 -15.98 -3.04 0.95
N LEU A 110 -15.19 -2.48 1.87
CA LEU A 110 -14.37 -1.29 1.61
C LEU A 110 -13.21 -1.57 0.63
N LEU A 111 -12.59 -2.75 0.68
CA LEU A 111 -11.58 -3.20 -0.28
C LEU A 111 -12.18 -3.40 -1.67
N ASN A 112 -13.34 -4.06 -1.76
CA ASN A 112 -14.11 -4.20 -3.01
C ASN A 112 -14.52 -2.83 -3.56
N LEU A 113 -14.93 -1.90 -2.69
CA LEU A 113 -15.22 -0.52 -3.07
C LEU A 113 -13.97 0.16 -3.65
N CYS A 114 -12.80 -0.01 -3.03
CA CYS A 114 -11.53 0.51 -3.56
C CYS A 114 -11.19 -0.04 -4.95
N GLU A 115 -11.57 -1.29 -5.22
CA GLU A 115 -11.36 -1.97 -6.51
C GLU A 115 -12.23 -1.36 -7.63
N ILE A 116 -13.52 -1.19 -7.38
CA ILE A 116 -14.48 -0.69 -8.39
C ILE A 116 -14.42 0.83 -8.58
N THR A 117 -13.88 1.57 -7.61
CA THR A 117 -13.86 3.03 -7.65
C THR A 117 -12.73 3.56 -8.55
N LYS A 118 -13.05 4.46 -9.47
CA LYS A 118 -12.07 5.08 -10.38
C LYS A 118 -11.65 6.47 -9.85
N GLY A 119 -10.39 6.82 -10.08
CA GLY A 119 -9.81 8.10 -9.69
C GLY A 119 -8.93 8.01 -8.45
N LYS A 120 -7.75 8.65 -8.50
CA LYS A 120 -6.71 8.57 -7.47
C LYS A 120 -7.17 9.16 -6.12
N ASP A 121 -7.94 10.24 -6.16
CA ASP A 121 -8.43 10.92 -4.96
C ASP A 121 -9.51 10.09 -4.23
N ASN A 122 -10.41 9.47 -4.99
CA ASN A 122 -11.44 8.58 -4.42
C ASN A 122 -10.83 7.34 -3.77
N LYS A 123 -9.78 6.76 -4.38
CA LYS A 123 -9.04 5.63 -3.79
C LYS A 123 -8.29 6.04 -2.53
N ALA A 124 -7.72 7.24 -2.48
CA ALA A 124 -7.06 7.76 -1.28
C ALA A 124 -8.04 7.96 -0.12
N VAL A 125 -9.27 8.40 -0.41
CA VAL A 125 -10.33 8.55 0.59
C VAL A 125 -10.81 7.19 1.11
N ILE A 126 -11.02 6.21 0.23
CA ILE A 126 -11.39 4.85 0.65
C ILE A 126 -10.27 4.22 1.50
N ALA A 127 -9.01 4.39 1.10
CA ALA A 127 -7.86 3.96 1.88
C ALA A 127 -7.79 4.66 3.25
N SER A 128 -8.08 5.96 3.31
CA SER A 128 -8.15 6.70 4.58
C SER A 128 -9.26 6.20 5.52
N ASN A 129 -10.42 5.84 4.97
CA ASN A 129 -11.54 5.31 5.75
C ASN A 129 -11.25 3.89 6.26
N ILE A 130 -10.62 3.06 5.43
CA ILE A 130 -10.10 1.75 5.83
C ILE A 130 -9.12 1.94 7.01
N MET A 131 -8.18 2.88 6.90
CA MET A 131 -7.22 3.19 7.96
C MET A 131 -7.89 3.70 9.25
N HIS A 132 -8.94 4.52 9.15
CA HIS A 132 -9.67 5.01 10.32
C HIS A 132 -10.41 3.88 11.05
N VAL A 133 -11.06 2.99 10.31
CA VAL A 133 -11.70 1.79 10.86
C VAL A 133 -10.67 0.91 11.56
N PHE A 134 -9.51 0.68 10.94
CA PHE A 134 -8.42 -0.09 11.57
C PHE A 134 -7.85 0.56 12.83
N TYR A 135 -7.70 1.89 12.84
CA TYR A 135 -7.21 2.64 14.01
C TYR A 135 -8.19 2.58 15.19
N GLU A 136 -9.51 2.67 14.93
CA GLU A 136 -10.52 2.53 15.99
C GLU A 136 -10.57 1.12 16.57
N ILE A 137 -10.36 0.08 15.74
CA ILE A 137 -10.26 -1.32 16.19
C ILE A 137 -9.03 -1.51 17.08
N ASP A 138 -7.86 -1.00 16.68
CA ASP A 138 -6.63 -1.12 17.47
C ASP A 138 -6.75 -0.36 18.80
N SER A 139 -7.39 0.82 18.79
CA SER A 139 -7.71 1.59 20.00
C SER A 139 -8.70 0.86 20.94
N TRP A 140 -9.62 0.07 20.39
CA TRP A 140 -10.58 -0.73 21.15
C TRP A 140 -9.95 -2.01 21.71
N LYS A 141 -9.15 -2.75 20.92
CA LYS A 141 -8.40 -3.93 21.38
C LYS A 141 -7.44 -3.60 22.54
N LEU A 142 -6.80 -2.43 22.49
CA LEU A 142 -6.00 -1.87 23.59
C LEU A 142 -6.81 -1.61 24.88
N LYS A 143 -8.12 -1.32 24.77
CA LYS A 143 -9.01 -1.10 25.92
C LYS A 143 -9.59 -2.40 26.49
N VAL A 144 -9.74 -3.44 25.67
CA VAL A 144 -10.31 -4.73 26.06
C VAL A 144 -9.27 -5.70 26.64
N GLY A 145 -7.98 -5.32 26.60
CA GLY A 145 -6.92 -6.10 27.23
C GLY A 145 -6.48 -7.32 26.42
N GLU A 146 -6.66 -7.29 25.09
CA GLU A 146 -5.98 -8.24 24.22
C GLU A 146 -4.47 -8.12 24.40
N SER A 147 -3.79 -9.27 24.46
CA SER A 147 -2.37 -9.34 24.80
C SER A 147 -1.43 -8.88 23.68
N GLU A 148 -1.92 -8.70 22.44
CA GLU A 148 -1.07 -8.44 21.29
C GLU A 148 -1.73 -7.53 20.23
N PRO A 149 -1.00 -6.55 19.64
CA PRO A 149 -1.56 -5.67 18.60
C PRO A 149 -1.96 -6.42 17.32
N PHE A 150 -3.02 -5.97 16.64
CA PHE A 150 -3.53 -6.61 15.41
C PHE A 150 -2.48 -6.72 14.30
N VAL A 151 -1.59 -5.73 14.17
CA VAL A 151 -0.47 -5.77 13.21
C VAL A 151 0.39 -7.01 13.43
N SER A 152 0.63 -7.42 14.68
CA SER A 152 1.42 -8.62 14.97
C SER A 152 0.70 -9.89 14.54
N GLU A 153 -0.61 -10.01 14.76
CA GLU A 153 -1.41 -11.14 14.31
C GLU A 153 -1.45 -11.22 12.78
N LEU A 154 -1.68 -10.09 12.12
CA LEU A 154 -1.69 -9.96 10.66
C LEU A 154 -0.36 -10.41 10.05
N LEU A 155 0.77 -10.00 10.64
CA LEU A 155 2.10 -10.39 10.20
C LEU A 155 2.39 -11.87 10.48
N SER A 156 1.81 -12.47 11.52
CA SER A 156 1.90 -13.93 11.77
C SER A 156 1.12 -14.73 10.72
N GLY A 157 -0.04 -14.22 10.28
CA GLY A 157 -0.87 -14.82 9.25
C GLY A 157 -0.41 -14.53 7.81
N LEU A 158 0.59 -13.66 7.63
CA LEU A 158 1.00 -13.10 6.33
C LEU A 158 1.14 -14.15 5.20
N PRO A 159 1.84 -15.30 5.37
CA PRO A 159 2.01 -16.27 4.29
C PRO A 159 0.68 -16.88 3.81
N THR A 160 -0.29 -17.00 4.72
CA THR A 160 -1.62 -17.54 4.38
C THR A 160 -2.46 -16.47 3.69
N THR A 161 -2.43 -15.24 4.20
CA THR A 161 -3.21 -14.12 3.66
C THR A 161 -2.83 -13.79 2.22
N VAL A 162 -1.54 -13.81 1.88
CA VAL A 162 -1.07 -13.42 0.53
C VAL A 162 -1.12 -14.57 -0.48
N ALA A 163 -1.33 -15.82 -0.05
CA ALA A 163 -1.29 -16.99 -0.92
C ALA A 163 -2.38 -16.99 -2.01
N ASP A 164 -3.56 -16.43 -1.68
CA ASP A 164 -4.72 -16.39 -2.57
C ASP A 164 -4.83 -15.07 -3.37
N LEU A 165 -3.88 -14.15 -3.22
CA LEU A 165 -3.92 -12.82 -3.82
C LEU A 165 -3.21 -12.76 -5.18
N GLU A 166 -3.76 -11.95 -6.07
CA GLU A 166 -3.06 -11.59 -7.31
C GLU A 166 -1.90 -10.62 -7.04
N PRO A 167 -0.85 -10.57 -7.89
CA PRO A 167 0.34 -9.75 -7.64
C PRO A 167 0.05 -8.28 -7.34
N HIS A 168 -0.91 -7.68 -8.05
CA HIS A 168 -1.27 -6.28 -7.82
C HIS A 168 -1.94 -6.06 -6.45
N GLN A 169 -2.69 -7.04 -5.95
CA GLN A 169 -3.33 -7.02 -4.63
C GLN A 169 -2.28 -7.20 -3.53
N ILE A 170 -1.26 -8.05 -3.76
CA ILE A 170 -0.12 -8.19 -2.85
C ILE A 170 0.58 -6.84 -2.67
N HIS A 171 0.87 -6.10 -3.74
CA HIS A 171 1.52 -4.79 -3.64
C HIS A 171 0.71 -3.79 -2.80
N THR A 172 -0.61 -3.70 -3.05
CA THR A 172 -1.50 -2.82 -2.27
C THR A 172 -1.61 -3.26 -0.81
N PHE A 173 -1.59 -4.57 -0.54
CA PHE A 173 -1.56 -5.10 0.82
C PHE A 173 -0.29 -4.68 1.57
N TYR A 174 0.89 -4.85 0.96
CA TYR A 174 2.16 -4.43 1.57
C TYR A 174 2.23 -2.93 1.82
N GLU A 175 1.73 -2.10 0.91
CA GLU A 175 1.66 -0.65 1.11
C GLU A 175 0.77 -0.30 2.32
N SER A 176 -0.39 -0.95 2.42
CA SER A 176 -1.35 -0.75 3.52
C SER A 176 -0.77 -1.14 4.88
N VAL A 177 -0.15 -2.32 4.97
CA VAL A 177 0.51 -2.75 6.22
C VAL A 177 1.69 -1.85 6.55
N GLY A 178 2.43 -1.35 5.56
CA GLY A 178 3.49 -0.37 5.78
C GLY A 178 3.01 0.93 6.43
N HIS A 179 1.79 1.41 6.11
CA HIS A 179 1.19 2.55 6.81
C HIS A 179 0.84 2.24 8.28
N MET A 180 0.37 1.01 8.56
CA MET A 180 0.11 0.57 9.94
C MET A 180 1.41 0.53 10.76
N ILE A 181 2.48 -0.02 10.18
CA ILE A 181 3.81 -0.08 10.82
C ILE A 181 4.36 1.34 11.05
N GLN A 182 4.19 2.24 10.08
CA GLN A 182 4.63 3.64 10.24
C GLN A 182 3.95 4.33 11.45
N ALA A 183 2.69 3.99 11.73
CA ALA A 183 1.93 4.54 12.85
C ALA A 183 2.34 3.98 14.23
N GLU A 184 3.07 2.85 14.28
CA GLU A 184 3.55 2.28 15.54
C GLU A 184 4.47 3.28 16.25
N SER A 185 4.22 3.53 17.54
CA SER A 185 4.94 4.51 18.35
C SER A 185 6.29 3.99 18.85
N ASP A 186 6.39 2.68 19.11
CA ASP A 186 7.60 2.03 19.61
C ASP A 186 8.57 1.72 18.45
N LEU A 187 9.76 2.33 18.50
CA LEU A 187 10.78 2.17 17.45
C LEU A 187 11.27 0.72 17.31
N GLN A 188 11.35 -0.03 18.40
CA GLN A 188 11.85 -1.41 18.38
C GLN A 188 10.79 -2.33 17.77
N LYS A 189 9.52 -2.15 18.16
CA LYS A 189 8.41 -2.91 17.55
C LYS A 189 8.22 -2.56 16.08
N ARG A 190 8.38 -1.28 15.71
CA ARG A 190 8.31 -0.87 14.31
C ARG A 190 9.35 -1.58 13.45
N ASP A 191 10.59 -1.66 13.93
CA ASP A 191 11.66 -2.38 13.21
C ASP A 191 11.36 -3.88 13.13
N GLU A 192 10.89 -4.50 14.22
CA GLU A 192 10.46 -5.89 14.24
C GLU A 192 9.34 -6.16 13.21
N TYR A 193 8.29 -5.33 13.18
CA TYR A 193 7.19 -5.46 12.25
C TYR A 193 7.62 -5.26 10.80
N MET A 194 8.51 -4.31 10.54
CA MET A 194 9.08 -4.10 9.20
C MET A 194 9.86 -5.34 8.74
N GLN A 195 10.69 -5.92 9.61
CA GLN A 195 11.42 -7.16 9.30
C GLN A 195 10.46 -8.31 9.00
N ARG A 196 9.40 -8.48 9.81
CA ARG A 196 8.38 -9.52 9.59
C ARG A 196 7.57 -9.31 8.31
N LEU A 197 7.24 -8.06 7.98
CA LEU A 197 6.57 -7.73 6.71
C LEU A 197 7.44 -8.12 5.51
N MET A 198 8.73 -7.82 5.58
CA MET A 198 9.65 -8.00 4.46
C MET A 198 10.35 -9.37 4.41
N ASP A 199 10.09 -10.25 5.38
CA ASP A 199 10.75 -11.56 5.48
C ASP A 199 10.52 -12.45 4.25
N LEU A 200 9.26 -12.61 3.81
CA LEU A 200 8.91 -13.42 2.63
C LEU A 200 9.61 -12.94 1.34
N PRO A 201 9.46 -11.66 0.92
CA PRO A 201 10.13 -11.18 -0.30
C PRO A 201 11.65 -11.20 -0.14
N TYR A 202 12.18 -11.00 1.06
CA TYR A 202 13.62 -11.08 1.31
C TYR A 202 14.16 -12.51 1.19
N GLN A 203 13.48 -13.51 1.75
CA GLN A 203 13.88 -14.92 1.60
C GLN A 203 13.88 -15.34 0.14
N GLN A 204 12.83 -14.98 -0.61
CA GLN A 204 12.74 -15.29 -2.04
C GLN A 204 13.86 -14.59 -2.84
N TRP A 205 14.19 -13.34 -2.49
CA TRP A 205 15.31 -12.61 -3.08
C TRP A 205 16.64 -13.32 -2.84
N VAL A 206 16.93 -13.68 -1.59
CA VAL A 206 18.18 -14.36 -1.19
C VAL A 206 18.32 -15.71 -1.90
N GLU A 207 17.24 -16.46 -2.07
CA GLU A 207 17.25 -17.71 -2.82
C GLU A 207 17.64 -17.48 -4.29
N ILE A 208 17.00 -16.51 -4.96
CA ILE A 208 17.29 -16.18 -6.35
C ILE A 208 18.75 -15.74 -6.52
N ILE A 209 19.22 -14.85 -5.65
CA ILE A 209 20.61 -14.38 -5.69
C ILE A 209 21.58 -15.53 -5.39
N GLY A 210 21.26 -16.41 -4.45
CA GLY A 210 22.07 -17.60 -4.14
C GLY A 210 22.21 -18.56 -5.33
N GLN A 211 21.13 -18.76 -6.10
CA GLN A 211 21.16 -19.55 -7.32
C GLN A 211 21.93 -18.83 -8.45
N ALA A 212 21.77 -17.51 -8.57
CA ALA A 212 22.50 -16.70 -9.54
C ALA A 212 24.02 -16.73 -9.34
N HIS A 213 24.50 -16.82 -8.09
CA HIS A 213 25.93 -17.00 -7.79
C HIS A 213 26.49 -18.32 -8.31
N GLN A 214 25.66 -19.37 -8.41
CA GLN A 214 26.07 -20.66 -8.97
C GLN A 214 26.03 -20.64 -10.49
N SER A 215 24.99 -20.03 -11.05
CA SER A 215 24.85 -19.86 -12.50
C SER A 215 24.08 -18.59 -12.82
N VAL A 216 24.77 -17.65 -13.49
CA VAL A 216 24.17 -16.40 -13.96
C VAL A 216 23.07 -16.64 -15.01
N ASP A 217 23.09 -17.80 -15.69
CA ASP A 217 22.03 -18.17 -16.63
C ASP A 217 20.67 -18.36 -15.96
N PHE A 218 20.63 -18.62 -14.66
CA PHE A 218 19.39 -18.70 -13.89
C PHE A 218 18.57 -17.40 -13.98
N LEU A 219 19.23 -16.24 -13.96
CA LEU A 219 18.58 -14.93 -14.08
C LEU A 219 18.07 -14.62 -15.49
N LYS A 220 18.38 -15.45 -16.49
CA LYS A 220 17.88 -15.28 -17.87
C LYS A 220 16.52 -15.94 -18.08
N ASP A 221 16.07 -16.77 -17.14
CA ASP A 221 14.77 -17.41 -17.20
C ASP A 221 13.63 -16.39 -17.03
N GLN A 222 12.62 -16.44 -17.90
CA GLN A 222 11.55 -15.44 -17.91
C GLN A 222 10.70 -15.46 -16.64
N ASP A 223 10.50 -16.62 -16.02
CA ASP A 223 9.72 -16.73 -14.80
C ASP A 223 10.52 -16.18 -13.62
N VAL A 224 11.84 -16.41 -13.58
CA VAL A 224 12.74 -15.78 -12.61
C VAL A 224 12.73 -14.26 -12.76
N ILE A 225 12.79 -13.72 -13.99
CA ILE A 225 12.74 -12.28 -14.23
C ILE A 225 11.40 -11.67 -13.75
N ARG A 226 10.27 -12.38 -13.96
CA ARG A 226 8.96 -11.95 -13.44
C ARG A 226 8.92 -11.95 -11.91
N THR A 227 9.48 -12.98 -11.28
CA THR A 227 9.57 -13.05 -9.82
C THR A 227 10.41 -11.90 -9.26
N VAL A 228 11.59 -11.63 -9.85
CA VAL A 228 12.42 -10.47 -9.51
C VAL A 228 11.63 -9.17 -9.64
N LEU A 229 10.88 -8.99 -10.72
CA LEU A 229 10.04 -7.81 -10.92
C LEU A 229 9.00 -7.66 -9.80
N ASN A 230 8.29 -8.73 -9.46
CA ASN A 230 7.26 -8.71 -8.40
C ASN A 230 7.86 -8.39 -7.03
N ILE A 231 9.04 -8.94 -6.71
CA ILE A 231 9.75 -8.62 -5.46
C ILE A 231 10.07 -7.12 -5.40
N LEU A 232 10.62 -6.55 -6.47
CA LEU A 232 10.95 -5.13 -6.51
C LEU A 232 9.70 -4.24 -6.39
N GLN A 233 8.60 -4.60 -7.06
CA GLN A 233 7.32 -3.87 -6.95
C GLN A 233 6.75 -3.92 -5.53
N THR A 234 6.83 -5.07 -4.87
CA THR A 234 6.45 -5.23 -3.46
C THR A 234 7.29 -4.32 -2.56
N ASN A 235 8.61 -4.27 -2.79
CA ASN A 235 9.50 -3.37 -2.06
C ASN A 235 9.18 -1.89 -2.34
N THR A 236 8.82 -1.52 -3.58
CA THR A 236 8.43 -0.15 -3.93
C THR A 236 7.18 0.27 -3.17
N SER A 237 6.18 -0.61 -3.10
CA SER A 237 4.95 -0.41 -2.33
C SER A 237 5.18 -0.32 -0.82
N ALA A 238 6.10 -1.12 -0.26
CA ALA A 238 6.46 -0.99 1.14
C ALA A 238 7.25 0.32 1.41
N ALA A 239 8.14 0.72 0.51
CA ALA A 239 8.93 1.94 0.63
C ALA A 239 8.07 3.21 0.54
N SER A 240 7.00 3.21 -0.28
CA SER A 240 6.11 4.36 -0.44
C SER A 240 5.39 4.75 0.85
N SER A 241 5.05 3.76 1.69
CA SER A 241 4.35 3.95 2.96
C SER A 241 5.30 4.08 4.16
N LEU A 242 6.36 3.27 4.25
CA LEU A 242 7.28 3.27 5.40
C LEU A 242 8.24 4.48 5.42
N GLY A 243 8.62 5.02 4.27
CA GLY A 243 9.60 6.11 4.17
C GLY A 243 10.95 5.76 4.77
N THR A 244 11.49 6.61 5.67
CA THR A 244 12.83 6.42 6.28
C THR A 244 12.98 5.08 6.99
N TYR A 245 11.91 4.53 7.55
CA TYR A 245 11.95 3.26 8.28
C TYR A 245 12.24 2.06 7.37
N PHE A 246 12.15 2.23 6.06
CA PHE A 246 12.55 1.23 5.07
C PHE A 246 14.08 1.17 4.84
N LEU A 247 14.86 2.07 5.46
CA LEU A 247 16.31 2.19 5.23
C LEU A 247 17.07 0.88 5.50
N SER A 248 16.73 0.16 6.57
CA SER A 248 17.36 -1.12 6.90
C SER A 248 17.12 -2.15 5.80
N GLN A 249 15.87 -2.30 5.35
CA GLN A 249 15.50 -3.23 4.27
C GLN A 249 16.17 -2.90 2.94
N ILE A 250 16.08 -1.66 2.46
CA ILE A 250 16.67 -1.32 1.16
C ILE A 250 18.19 -1.49 1.19
N SER A 251 18.84 -1.18 2.32
CA SER A 251 20.28 -1.36 2.48
C SER A 251 20.72 -2.83 2.34
N LEU A 252 19.88 -3.79 2.75
CA LEU A 252 20.17 -5.22 2.62
C LEU A 252 20.19 -5.69 1.17
N ILE A 253 19.28 -5.20 0.33
CA ILE A 253 19.14 -5.65 -1.06
C ILE A 253 19.87 -4.76 -2.07
N PHE A 254 20.33 -3.57 -1.65
CA PHE A 254 20.76 -2.50 -2.57
C PHE A 254 21.88 -2.91 -3.52
N LEU A 255 22.98 -3.48 -3.02
CA LEU A 255 24.13 -3.82 -3.86
C LEU A 255 23.81 -4.96 -4.84
N ASP A 256 23.08 -5.97 -4.38
CA ASP A 256 22.63 -7.06 -5.24
C ASP A 256 21.66 -6.57 -6.31
N MET A 257 20.78 -5.64 -5.95
CA MET A 257 19.87 -5.00 -6.90
C MET A 257 20.62 -4.23 -7.99
N LEU A 258 21.70 -3.53 -7.65
CA LEU A 258 22.57 -2.88 -8.65
C LEU A 258 23.32 -3.88 -9.53
N ASN A 259 23.73 -5.03 -8.99
CA ASN A 259 24.35 -6.10 -9.78
C ASN A 259 23.36 -6.71 -10.78
N VAL A 260 22.12 -6.97 -10.35
CA VAL A 260 21.03 -7.43 -11.22
C VAL A 260 20.73 -6.39 -12.30
N TYR A 261 20.63 -5.11 -11.94
CA TYR A 261 20.44 -4.00 -12.89
C TYR A 261 21.51 -4.00 -13.97
N ARG A 262 22.78 -4.10 -13.56
CA ARG A 262 23.93 -4.13 -14.48
C ARG A 262 23.87 -5.33 -15.42
N MET A 263 23.66 -6.53 -14.88
CA MET A 263 23.60 -7.77 -15.66
C MET A 263 22.46 -7.71 -16.69
N TYR A 264 21.26 -7.27 -16.30
CA TYR A 264 20.14 -7.09 -17.22
C TYR A 264 20.41 -6.02 -18.25
N SER A 265 21.15 -4.96 -17.91
CA SER A 265 21.57 -3.97 -18.90
C SER A 265 22.49 -4.55 -19.96
N GLU A 266 23.53 -5.28 -19.55
CA GLU A 266 24.46 -5.95 -20.47
C GLU A 266 23.74 -6.95 -21.37
N LEU A 267 22.73 -7.65 -20.82
CA LEU A 267 21.90 -8.61 -21.55
C LEU A 267 20.97 -7.93 -22.57
N ILE A 268 20.38 -6.78 -22.22
CA ILE A 268 19.59 -5.95 -23.15
C ILE A 268 20.48 -5.50 -24.31
N SER A 269 21.65 -4.94 -24.01
CA SER A 269 22.57 -4.42 -25.03
C SER A 269 23.07 -5.53 -25.96
N SER A 270 23.39 -6.71 -25.43
CA SER A 270 23.76 -7.89 -26.23
C SER A 270 22.60 -8.37 -27.11
N SER A 271 21.38 -8.44 -26.55
CA SER A 271 20.19 -8.85 -27.29
C SER A 271 19.86 -7.89 -28.44
N ILE A 272 20.06 -6.59 -28.24
CA ILE A 272 19.83 -5.56 -29.27
C ILE A 272 20.90 -5.64 -30.37
N ALA A 273 22.15 -5.87 -30.01
CA ALA A 273 23.25 -5.99 -30.97
C ALA A 273 23.08 -7.23 -31.87
N GLU A 274 22.59 -8.34 -31.33
CA GLU A 274 22.43 -9.61 -32.05
C GLU A 274 21.10 -9.73 -32.81
N GLY A 275 20.00 -9.19 -32.25
CA GLY A 275 18.63 -9.45 -32.72
C GLY A 275 18.10 -8.55 -33.84
N GLY A 276 18.93 -7.67 -34.41
CA GLY A 276 18.55 -6.76 -35.50
C GLY A 276 17.55 -5.65 -35.08
N PRO A 277 16.91 -4.96 -36.06
CA PRO A 277 16.20 -3.69 -35.82
C PRO A 277 14.94 -3.77 -34.95
N TYR A 278 14.44 -4.97 -34.65
CA TYR A 278 13.24 -5.17 -33.82
C TYR A 278 13.55 -5.81 -32.46
N ALA A 279 14.82 -6.09 -32.15
CA ALA A 279 15.24 -6.73 -30.91
C ALA A 279 14.75 -5.99 -29.65
N SER A 280 14.82 -4.65 -29.67
CA SER A 280 14.38 -3.78 -28.57
C SER A 280 12.87 -3.90 -28.26
N LYS A 281 12.08 -4.42 -29.20
CA LYS A 281 10.61 -4.54 -29.09
C LYS A 281 10.15 -5.93 -28.65
N THR A 282 11.06 -6.89 -28.51
CA THR A 282 10.75 -8.25 -28.06
C THR A 282 10.19 -8.24 -26.64
N SER A 283 9.32 -9.21 -26.33
CA SER A 283 8.75 -9.36 -24.97
C SER A 283 9.83 -9.58 -23.91
N TYR A 284 10.89 -10.30 -24.26
CA TYR A 284 12.03 -10.56 -23.40
C TYR A 284 12.79 -9.27 -23.01
N VAL A 285 13.20 -8.46 -24.00
CA VAL A 285 13.88 -7.19 -23.73
C VAL A 285 12.97 -6.23 -22.96
N LYS A 286 11.66 -6.18 -23.29
CA LYS A 286 10.70 -5.37 -22.54
C LYS A 286 10.61 -5.77 -21.06
N LEU A 287 10.65 -7.07 -20.77
CA LEU A 287 10.59 -7.58 -19.40
C LEU A 287 11.86 -7.21 -18.60
N LEU A 288 13.05 -7.38 -19.20
CA LEU A 288 14.31 -6.94 -18.58
C LEU A 288 14.31 -5.43 -18.29
N ARG A 289 13.82 -4.63 -19.24
CA ARG A 289 13.66 -3.18 -19.05
C ARG A 289 12.68 -2.83 -17.94
N SER A 290 11.61 -3.62 -17.74
CA SER A 290 10.69 -3.41 -16.62
C SER A 290 11.37 -3.60 -15.27
N VAL A 291 12.27 -4.60 -15.14
CA VAL A 291 13.06 -4.75 -13.91
C VAL A 291 14.00 -3.57 -13.68
N LYS A 292 14.70 -3.11 -14.74
CA LYS A 292 15.57 -1.92 -14.65
C LYS A 292 14.78 -0.69 -14.19
N ARG A 293 13.62 -0.43 -14.79
CA ARG A 293 12.75 0.70 -14.40
C ARG A 293 12.27 0.57 -12.97
N GLU A 294 11.81 -0.61 -12.55
CA GLU A 294 11.32 -0.80 -11.19
C GLU A 294 12.45 -0.65 -10.16
N THR A 295 13.67 -1.11 -10.46
CA THR A 295 14.86 -0.87 -9.63
C THR A 295 15.09 0.63 -9.38
N LEU A 296 15.07 1.44 -10.46
CA LEU A 296 15.24 2.89 -10.35
C LEU A 296 14.10 3.54 -9.57
N LYS A 297 12.86 3.11 -9.84
CA LYS A 297 11.67 3.60 -9.16
C LYS A 297 11.66 3.26 -7.67
N LEU A 298 12.11 2.07 -7.27
CA LEU A 298 12.26 1.69 -5.87
C LEU A 298 13.22 2.63 -5.14
N ILE A 299 14.40 2.84 -5.72
CA ILE A 299 15.42 3.74 -5.15
C ILE A 299 14.87 5.17 -5.09
N GLU A 300 14.24 5.65 -6.16
CA GLU A 300 13.65 6.99 -6.23
C GLU A 300 12.55 7.16 -5.17
N THR A 301 11.65 6.19 -5.05
CA THR A 301 10.55 6.21 -4.07
C THR A 301 11.08 6.26 -2.65
N PHE A 302 12.05 5.40 -2.31
CA PHE A 302 12.67 5.41 -1.00
C PHE A 302 13.37 6.74 -0.73
N LEU A 303 14.22 7.21 -1.64
CA LEU A 303 14.96 8.45 -1.45
C LEU A 303 14.03 9.66 -1.40
N ASP A 304 12.89 9.68 -2.10
CA ASP A 304 11.87 10.73 -1.99
C ASP A 304 11.14 10.71 -0.64
N LYS A 305 10.80 9.51 -0.13
CA LYS A 305 10.04 9.34 1.12
C LYS A 305 10.88 9.35 2.40
N ALA A 306 12.19 9.12 2.30
CA ALA A 306 13.10 9.18 3.44
C ALA A 306 13.16 10.59 4.06
N GLU A 307 13.67 10.72 5.27
CA GLU A 307 13.98 12.02 5.85
C GLU A 307 15.10 12.71 5.05
N ASP A 308 15.09 14.04 5.06
CA ASP A 308 16.13 14.85 4.41
C ASP A 308 17.42 14.83 5.24
N GLN A 309 18.08 13.69 5.22
CA GLN A 309 19.37 13.45 5.86
C GLN A 309 20.45 13.28 4.79
N PRO A 310 21.42 14.22 4.69
CA PRO A 310 22.47 14.17 3.66
C PRO A 310 23.29 12.87 3.65
N GLN A 311 23.38 12.17 4.79
CA GLN A 311 24.10 10.91 4.89
C GLN A 311 23.44 9.79 4.08
N ILE A 312 22.10 9.78 3.98
CA ILE A 312 21.37 8.82 3.15
C ILE A 312 21.77 9.03 1.69
N GLY A 313 21.70 10.26 1.17
CA GLY A 313 22.15 10.56 -0.19
C GLY A 313 23.59 10.10 -0.45
N LYS A 314 24.50 10.36 0.48
CA LYS A 314 25.92 9.94 0.38
C LYS A 314 26.14 8.43 0.43
N GLN A 315 25.25 7.69 1.08
CA GLN A 315 25.31 6.23 1.13
C GLN A 315 24.90 5.61 -0.21
N PHE A 316 23.85 6.13 -0.85
CA PHE A 316 23.26 5.52 -2.05
C PHE A 316 23.86 6.03 -3.36
N VAL A 317 24.23 7.31 -3.46
CA VAL A 317 24.64 7.93 -4.73
C VAL A 317 25.93 7.34 -5.30
N PRO A 318 27.06 7.26 -4.57
CA PRO A 318 28.33 6.81 -5.14
C PRO A 318 28.28 5.39 -5.74
N PRO A 319 27.64 4.38 -5.09
CA PRO A 319 27.49 3.05 -5.66
C PRO A 319 26.69 3.01 -6.97
N MET A 320 25.77 3.96 -7.21
CA MET A 320 24.95 4.01 -8.42
C MET A 320 25.65 4.69 -9.61
N MET A 321 26.70 5.46 -9.36
CA MET A 321 27.31 6.32 -10.40
C MET A 321 27.79 5.52 -11.62
N ASP A 322 28.43 4.36 -11.45
CA ASP A 322 28.87 3.56 -12.60
C ASP A 322 27.78 2.60 -13.13
N PRO A 323 27.10 1.81 -12.30
CA PRO A 323 26.09 0.86 -12.77
C PRO A 323 24.87 1.50 -13.44
N VAL A 324 24.50 2.73 -13.04
CA VAL A 324 23.32 3.43 -13.57
C VAL A 324 23.71 4.52 -14.55
N LEU A 325 24.51 5.54 -14.13
CA LEU A 325 24.85 6.64 -15.04
C LEU A 325 25.85 6.22 -16.12
N GLY A 326 26.85 5.44 -15.74
CA GLY A 326 27.81 4.89 -16.71
C GLY A 326 27.11 4.03 -17.75
N ASP A 327 26.13 3.23 -17.34
CA ASP A 327 25.28 2.44 -18.24
C ASP A 327 24.45 3.33 -19.18
N TYR A 328 23.76 4.32 -18.63
CA TYR A 328 22.96 5.27 -19.41
C TYR A 328 23.79 5.99 -20.48
N ALA A 329 25.00 6.45 -20.13
CA ALA A 329 25.91 7.14 -21.04
C ALA A 329 26.40 6.26 -22.20
N ARG A 330 26.67 4.97 -21.94
CA ARG A 330 27.22 4.03 -22.93
C ARG A 330 26.15 3.40 -23.82
N ASN A 331 24.89 3.39 -23.40
CA ASN A 331 23.81 2.74 -24.13
C ASN A 331 23.34 3.54 -25.33
N LEU A 332 22.82 2.81 -26.32
CA LEU A 332 22.15 3.37 -27.50
C LEU A 332 20.87 4.13 -27.07
N PRO A 333 20.44 5.16 -27.82
CA PRO A 333 19.26 5.97 -27.46
C PRO A 333 18.02 5.14 -27.11
N ASP A 334 17.69 4.13 -27.94
CA ASP A 334 16.54 3.26 -27.74
C ASP A 334 16.62 2.37 -26.48
N ALA A 335 17.81 2.19 -25.91
CA ALA A 335 18.08 1.36 -24.73
C ALA A 335 18.21 2.17 -23.42
N ARG A 336 18.19 3.51 -23.49
CA ARG A 336 18.22 4.37 -22.31
C ARG A 336 16.86 4.41 -21.61
N GLU A 337 16.88 4.43 -20.28
CA GLU A 337 15.66 4.54 -19.45
C GLU A 337 15.56 5.97 -18.90
N SER A 338 14.42 6.63 -19.15
CA SER A 338 14.15 8.00 -18.69
C SER A 338 14.16 8.15 -17.17
N GLU A 339 13.87 7.08 -16.45
CA GLU A 339 13.81 6.97 -15.00
C GLU A 339 15.17 7.28 -14.35
N VAL A 340 16.28 7.11 -15.08
CA VAL A 340 17.61 7.54 -14.61
C VAL A 340 17.60 9.06 -14.38
N LEU A 341 17.02 9.83 -15.30
CA LEU A 341 16.96 11.28 -15.18
C LEU A 341 16.04 11.70 -14.02
N SER A 342 14.89 11.02 -13.86
CA SER A 342 13.95 11.25 -12.75
C SER A 342 14.62 11.03 -11.40
N LEU A 343 15.27 9.87 -11.23
CA LEU A 343 15.97 9.50 -10.00
C LEU A 343 17.01 10.56 -9.60
N PHE A 344 17.90 10.94 -10.52
CA PHE A 344 18.95 11.92 -10.19
C PHE A 344 18.41 13.34 -10.01
N ALA A 345 17.32 13.72 -10.69
CA ALA A 345 16.62 14.97 -10.42
C ALA A 345 16.03 14.98 -9.00
N THR A 346 15.38 13.89 -8.57
CA THR A 346 14.83 13.72 -7.22
C THR A 346 15.93 13.82 -6.16
N ILE A 347 17.06 13.13 -6.37
CA ILE A 347 18.23 13.18 -5.49
C ILE A 347 18.80 14.61 -5.35
N ILE A 348 19.01 15.30 -6.47
CA ILE A 348 19.58 16.66 -6.48
C ILE A 348 18.61 17.64 -5.80
N ASN A 349 17.31 17.54 -6.10
CA ASN A 349 16.29 18.41 -5.51
C ASN A 349 16.15 18.22 -4.00
N LYS A 350 16.28 16.98 -3.53
CA LYS A 350 16.20 16.64 -2.11
C LYS A 350 17.43 17.12 -1.35
N TYR A 351 18.62 16.66 -1.73
CA TYR A 351 19.83 16.87 -0.93
C TYR A 351 20.61 18.15 -1.26
N LYS A 352 20.25 18.84 -2.36
CA LYS A 352 20.73 20.18 -2.73
C LYS A 352 22.25 20.34 -2.58
N ALA A 353 22.68 21.12 -1.59
CA ALA A 353 24.09 21.46 -1.36
C ALA A 353 24.98 20.23 -1.14
N ALA A 354 24.43 19.13 -0.62
CA ALA A 354 25.18 17.90 -0.42
C ALA A 354 25.55 17.20 -1.74
N MET A 355 24.90 17.52 -2.85
CA MET A 355 25.14 16.92 -4.19
C MET A 355 26.00 17.78 -5.12
N ILE A 356 26.44 18.96 -4.68
CA ILE A 356 27.20 19.90 -5.54
C ILE A 356 28.45 19.24 -6.14
N GLU A 357 29.15 18.39 -5.39
CA GLU A 357 30.36 17.71 -5.85
C GLU A 357 30.07 16.60 -6.88
N ASP A 358 28.87 15.99 -6.84
CA ASP A 358 28.47 14.91 -7.73
C ASP A 358 27.83 15.43 -9.03
N VAL A 359 27.22 16.63 -9.00
CA VAL A 359 26.51 17.24 -10.15
C VAL A 359 27.34 17.26 -11.44
N PRO A 360 28.62 17.67 -11.47
CA PRO A 360 29.40 17.67 -12.71
C PRO A 360 29.48 16.28 -13.37
N ARG A 361 29.68 15.24 -12.57
CA ARG A 361 29.79 13.86 -13.06
C ARG A 361 28.44 13.31 -13.52
N ILE A 362 27.35 13.66 -12.83
CA ILE A 362 25.99 13.34 -13.27
C ILE A 362 25.73 13.98 -14.63
N PHE A 363 26.02 15.27 -14.76
CA PHE A 363 25.77 16.04 -15.97
C PHE A 363 26.61 15.54 -17.15
N GLU A 364 27.88 15.22 -16.93
CA GLU A 364 28.76 14.62 -17.95
C GLU A 364 28.19 13.31 -18.51
N ALA A 365 27.62 12.46 -17.64
CA ALA A 365 27.08 11.18 -18.05
C ALA A 365 25.75 11.27 -18.84
N VAL A 366 24.91 12.27 -18.55
CA VAL A 366 23.54 12.32 -19.10
C VAL A 366 23.31 13.43 -20.13
N PHE A 367 24.03 14.54 -20.07
CA PHE A 367 23.64 15.74 -20.81
C PHE A 367 23.79 15.58 -22.32
N GLN A 368 25.00 15.31 -22.80
CA GLN A 368 25.28 15.23 -24.23
C GLN A 368 24.52 14.08 -24.88
N CYS A 369 24.58 12.89 -24.27
CA CYS A 369 23.97 11.70 -24.83
C CYS A 369 22.45 11.80 -24.90
N THR A 370 21.78 12.51 -23.97
CA THR A 370 20.31 12.69 -24.01
C THR A 370 19.85 13.68 -25.08
N LEU A 371 20.71 14.61 -25.51
CA LEU A 371 20.41 15.57 -26.58
C LEU A 371 20.51 14.95 -27.98
N GLU A 372 21.28 13.86 -28.11
CA GLU A 372 21.45 13.02 -29.30
C GLU A 372 20.31 12.01 -29.43
#